data_AF-A0AAN9YJN4-F1
#
_entry.id   AF-A0AAN9YJN4-F1
#
_cell.length_a   1.000
_cell.length_b   1.000
_cell.length_c   1.000
_cell.angle_alpha   90.00
_cell.angle_beta   90.00
_cell.angle_gamma   90.00
#
_symmetry.space_group_name_H-M   'P 1'
#
loop_
_entity.id
_entity.type
_entity.pdbx_description
1 polymer ?
#
loop_
_entity_poly.entity_id
_entity_poly.type
_entity_poly.pdbx_seq_one_letter_code
_entity_poly.pdbx_strand_id
1 'polypeptide(L)'
;MRVSLPVHPHLKTRGEVATLQWVRDNTDVPVPKVIAFQDNNQNEIGFEWVLMELMPGSSAYRRWRTMSMEQKVAFTERLAEFQAQLSRCGDPDTAFRKIGTLDADYVEKEKAAIGIPKTFAPGQVVSHEFFMGDRLRYDVPRGPFRSSHDWLSSGLRILILEQTAALERAEDEDDKEDAEENLHAAQGLLSLLPKVFPEMQDSPEVTAIWHDDLNLNNILVDDEGKITAVVDWECVSALPIWIATKMPKFLEGGGRQEEPKREDYSDETPQGSSASENDGCEDDLNNEGKNQLYWIHLMEYEVTRLQEVYDTKLRQLWPDRPVEDSHLKLDFFEAILHCSAGFCLKQIETWVDSIGRGEVIRWADI
;
A
#
# COMPACT_ATOMS: atom_id res chain seq x y z
N MET A 1 14.23 19.28 1.91
CA MET A 1 13.44 19.49 0.68
C MET A 1 13.52 18.21 -0.11
N ARG A 2 12.37 17.65 -0.50
CA ARG A 2 12.25 16.46 -1.32
C ARG A 2 11.83 16.89 -2.72
N VAL A 3 12.52 16.41 -3.75
CA VAL A 3 12.18 16.66 -5.15
C VAL A 3 11.42 15.45 -5.68
N SER A 4 10.28 15.68 -6.32
CA SER A 4 9.41 14.62 -6.82
C SER A 4 9.69 14.35 -8.30
N LEU A 5 9.76 13.07 -8.68
CA LEU A 5 9.81 12.69 -10.09
C LEU A 5 8.49 13.05 -10.78
N PRO A 6 8.54 13.54 -12.04
CA PRO A 6 7.37 14.03 -12.77
C PRO A 6 6.56 12.87 -13.38
N VAL A 7 6.17 11.89 -12.56
CA VAL A 7 5.48 10.66 -13.02
C VAL A 7 3.98 10.92 -13.22
N HIS A 8 3.33 11.56 -12.25
CA HIS A 8 1.97 12.09 -12.40
C HIS A 8 1.94 13.55 -11.93
N PRO A 9 2.31 14.50 -12.80
CA PRO A 9 2.49 15.87 -12.40
C PRO A 9 1.25 16.48 -11.75
N HIS A 10 1.46 17.41 -10.82
CA HIS A 10 0.48 18.05 -9.94
C HIS A 10 -0.17 17.12 -8.93
N LEU A 11 -0.82 16.04 -9.39
CA LEU A 11 -1.69 15.23 -8.53
C LEU A 11 -0.90 14.45 -7.48
N LYS A 12 0.29 13.95 -7.80
CA LYS A 12 1.13 13.22 -6.84
C LYS A 12 1.56 14.11 -5.67
N THR A 13 2.13 15.27 -5.97
CA THR A 13 2.62 16.21 -4.94
C THR A 13 1.45 16.83 -4.15
N ARG A 14 0.37 17.25 -4.81
CA ARG A 14 -0.82 17.77 -4.12
C ARG A 14 -1.45 16.72 -3.22
N GLY A 15 -1.54 15.47 -3.71
CA GLY A 15 -2.12 14.35 -2.99
C GLY A 15 -1.39 14.02 -1.69
N GLU A 16 -0.06 13.95 -1.74
CA GLU A 16 0.78 13.76 -0.55
C GLU A 16 0.58 14.91 0.44
N VAL A 17 0.64 16.17 -0.02
CA VAL A 17 0.50 17.34 0.86
C VAL A 17 -0.87 17.39 1.54
N ALA A 18 -1.94 17.15 0.78
CA ALA A 18 -3.30 17.10 1.30
C ALA A 18 -3.47 15.97 2.32
N THR A 19 -2.90 14.80 2.03
CA THR A 19 -2.94 13.64 2.93
C THR A 19 -2.17 13.90 4.23
N LEU A 20 -0.93 14.40 4.15
CA LEU A 20 -0.11 14.77 5.31
C LEU A 20 -0.84 15.77 6.22
N GLN A 21 -1.46 16.79 5.64
CA GLN A 21 -2.22 17.79 6.40
C GLN A 21 -3.44 17.18 7.06
N TRP A 22 -4.24 16.40 6.34
CA TRP A 22 -5.41 15.73 6.92
C TRP A 22 -5.01 14.80 8.07
N VAL A 23 -3.99 13.96 7.88
CA VAL A 23 -3.52 13.02 8.91
C VAL A 23 -3.08 13.78 10.15
N ARG A 24 -2.29 14.85 9.98
CA ARG A 24 -1.84 15.69 11.09
C ARG A 24 -2.97 16.34 11.87
N ASP A 25 -4.00 16.80 11.18
CA ASP A 25 -5.11 17.55 11.79
C ASP A 25 -6.16 16.65 12.44
N ASN A 26 -6.23 15.37 12.05
CA ASN A 26 -7.32 14.46 12.44
C ASN A 26 -6.87 13.21 13.21
N THR A 27 -5.56 13.00 13.40
CA THR A 27 -5.02 11.80 14.06
C THR A 27 -3.81 12.14 14.94
N ASP A 28 -3.42 11.19 15.78
CA ASP A 28 -2.18 11.22 16.56
C ASP A 28 -0.98 10.65 15.80
N VAL A 29 -1.14 10.31 14.52
CA VAL A 29 -0.05 9.75 13.71
C VAL A 29 1.02 10.82 13.54
N PRO A 30 2.27 10.57 13.97
CA PRO A 30 3.32 11.55 13.81
C PRO A 30 3.73 11.62 12.34
N VAL A 31 3.39 12.72 11.67
CA VAL A 31 3.72 12.96 10.26
C VAL A 31 4.47 14.28 10.10
N PRO A 32 5.36 14.41 9.09
CA PRO A 32 6.12 15.63 8.87
C PRO A 32 5.19 16.80 8.56
N LYS A 33 5.45 17.95 9.18
CA LYS A 33 4.75 19.19 8.85
C LYS A 33 5.22 19.69 7.49
N VAL A 34 4.29 19.84 6.54
CA VAL A 34 4.56 20.54 5.28
C VAL A 34 4.77 22.04 5.55
N ILE A 35 5.92 22.56 5.11
CA ILE A 35 6.32 23.97 5.25
C ILE A 35 5.97 24.74 3.98
N ALA A 36 6.30 24.19 2.81
CA ALA A 36 6.01 24.76 1.50
C ALA A 36 6.09 23.65 0.44
N PHE A 37 5.44 23.83 -0.70
CA PHE A 37 5.57 22.91 -1.84
C PHE A 37 5.31 23.66 -3.15
N GLN A 38 5.77 23.10 -4.26
CA GLN A 38 5.32 23.46 -5.59
C GLN A 38 4.99 22.18 -6.36
N ASP A 39 3.78 22.14 -6.89
CA ASP A 39 3.18 21.01 -7.59
C ASP A 39 3.30 21.13 -9.11
N ASN A 40 4.11 22.06 -9.61
CA ASN A 40 4.36 22.24 -11.03
C ASN A 40 5.86 22.39 -11.27
N ASN A 41 6.29 22.10 -12.50
CA ASN A 41 7.68 22.21 -12.92
C ASN A 41 8.08 23.62 -13.41
N GLN A 42 7.18 24.62 -13.31
CA GLN A 42 7.43 26.00 -13.75
C GLN A 42 8.14 26.80 -12.63
N ASN A 43 9.24 26.25 -12.14
CA ASN A 43 10.05 26.84 -11.08
C ASN A 43 11.56 26.66 -11.36
N GLU A 44 12.42 27.29 -10.57
CA GLU A 44 13.89 27.28 -10.78
C GLU A 44 14.52 25.88 -10.73
N ILE A 45 13.90 24.93 -10.04
CA ILE A 45 14.36 23.54 -9.93
C ILE A 45 13.96 22.74 -11.18
N GLY A 46 12.89 23.14 -11.88
CA GLY A 46 12.34 22.41 -13.03
C GLY A 46 11.59 21.13 -12.65
N PHE A 47 11.34 20.91 -11.36
CA PHE A 47 10.65 19.75 -10.81
C PHE A 47 9.70 20.18 -9.69
N GLU A 48 8.74 19.31 -9.41
CA GLU A 48 7.90 19.44 -8.23
C GLU A 48 8.72 19.17 -6.97
N TRP A 49 8.35 19.80 -5.86
CA TRP A 49 9.06 19.63 -4.60
C TRP A 49 8.17 19.89 -3.40
N VAL A 50 8.52 19.24 -2.29
CA VAL A 50 7.93 19.44 -0.96
C VAL A 50 9.03 19.77 0.03
N LEU A 51 8.87 20.89 0.74
CA LEU A 51 9.65 21.25 1.90
C LEU A 51 8.83 20.93 3.15
N MET A 52 9.39 20.09 4.01
CA MET A 52 8.73 19.60 5.22
C MET A 52 9.72 19.43 6.37
N GLU A 53 9.18 19.27 7.57
CA GLU A 53 9.93 18.98 8.79
C GLU A 53 10.78 17.70 8.64
N LEU A 54 12.01 17.75 9.13
CA LEU A 54 12.87 16.56 9.25
C LEU A 54 12.50 15.83 10.53
N MET A 55 11.95 14.62 10.39
CA MET A 55 11.53 13.82 11.52
C MET A 55 12.73 13.19 12.26
N PRO A 56 12.72 13.15 13.60
CA PRO A 56 13.78 12.52 14.37
C PRO A 56 13.67 11.00 14.37
N GLY A 57 14.76 10.32 14.74
CA GLY A 57 14.81 8.86 14.84
C GLY A 57 15.46 8.19 13.64
N SER A 58 15.37 6.88 13.59
CA SER A 58 15.91 6.03 12.52
C SER A 58 14.84 5.06 12.04
N SER A 59 14.99 4.55 10.82
CA SER A 59 14.08 3.54 10.25
C SER A 59 13.94 2.35 11.20
N ALA A 60 12.70 1.92 11.46
CA ALA A 60 12.39 0.77 12.29
C ALA A 60 13.05 -0.48 11.74
N TYR A 61 13.22 -0.59 10.42
CA TYR A 61 13.92 -1.70 9.77
C TYR A 61 15.35 -1.87 10.32
N ARG A 62 16.07 -0.75 10.46
CA ARG A 62 17.45 -0.74 10.99
C ARG A 62 17.54 -1.13 12.46
N ARG A 63 16.49 -0.86 13.22
CA ARG A 63 16.42 -1.09 14.68
C ARG A 63 15.79 -2.43 15.03
N TRP A 64 14.99 -3.00 14.14
CA TRP A 64 14.06 -4.10 14.43
C TRP A 64 14.74 -5.29 15.12
N ARG A 65 15.89 -5.73 14.59
CA ARG A 65 16.64 -6.86 15.15
C ARG A 65 17.13 -6.64 16.58
N THR A 66 17.35 -5.38 16.95
CA THR A 66 17.82 -4.98 18.30
C THR A 66 16.70 -4.61 19.26
N MET A 67 15.46 -4.48 18.77
CA MET A 67 14.30 -4.22 19.61
C MET A 67 13.90 -5.49 20.36
N SER A 68 13.57 -5.35 21.65
CA SER A 68 12.99 -6.44 22.44
C SER A 68 11.58 -6.75 21.95
N MET A 69 11.09 -7.95 22.27
CA MET A 69 9.73 -8.33 21.90
C MET A 69 8.68 -7.41 22.55
N GLU A 70 8.92 -6.93 23.78
CA GLU A 70 8.06 -5.96 24.45
C GLU A 70 7.99 -4.63 23.68
N GLN A 71 9.12 -4.15 23.15
CA GLN A 71 9.16 -2.96 22.30
C GLN A 71 8.38 -3.17 21.00
N LYS A 72 8.53 -4.33 20.36
CA LYS A 72 7.81 -4.69 19.13
C LYS A 72 6.30 -4.81 19.36
N VAL A 73 5.87 -5.34 20.49
CA VAL A 73 4.46 -5.39 20.91
C VAL A 73 3.91 -3.97 21.07
N ALA A 74 4.58 -3.11 21.84
CA ALA A 74 4.15 -1.73 22.06
C ALA A 74 4.11 -0.91 20.74
N PHE A 75 5.10 -1.11 19.88
CA PHE A 75 5.15 -0.57 18.52
C PHE A 75 3.93 -0.99 17.70
N THR A 76 3.61 -2.28 17.71
CA THR A 76 2.50 -2.87 16.93
C THR A 76 1.14 -2.41 17.44
N GLU A 77 0.94 -2.37 18.76
CA GLU A 77 -0.29 -1.82 19.36
C GLU A 77 -0.49 -0.35 18.99
N ARG A 78 0.59 0.44 18.96
CA ARG A 78 0.51 1.85 18.59
C ARG A 78 0.15 2.04 17.11
N LEU A 79 0.63 1.19 16.22
CA LEU A 79 0.23 1.21 14.80
C LEU A 79 -1.23 0.78 14.61
N ALA A 80 -1.73 -0.18 15.40
CA ALA A 80 -3.15 -0.52 15.41
C ALA A 80 -4.02 0.68 15.85
N GLU A 81 -3.58 1.46 16.85
CA GLU A 81 -4.26 2.70 17.25
C GLU A 81 -4.29 3.73 16.12
N PHE A 82 -3.16 3.92 15.43
CA PHE A 82 -3.08 4.79 14.27
C PHE A 82 -4.00 4.34 13.14
N GLN A 83 -4.03 3.04 12.82
CA GLN A 83 -4.91 2.51 11.79
C GLN A 83 -6.39 2.74 12.15
N ALA A 84 -6.79 2.51 13.40
CA ALA A 84 -8.16 2.78 13.85
C ALA A 84 -8.56 4.25 13.66
N GLN A 85 -7.65 5.19 13.94
CA GLN A 85 -7.88 6.63 13.74
C GLN A 85 -7.95 7.00 12.25
N LEU A 86 -7.04 6.49 11.42
CA LEU A 86 -7.06 6.70 9.97
C LEU A 86 -8.34 6.15 9.32
N SER A 87 -8.82 5.01 9.86
CA SER A 87 -10.08 4.37 9.48
C SER A 87 -11.33 5.06 10.05
N ARG A 88 -11.17 5.97 11.01
CA ARG A 88 -12.25 6.52 11.84
C ARG A 88 -13.18 5.44 12.40
N CYS A 89 -12.62 4.26 12.70
CA CYS A 89 -13.36 3.05 13.06
C CYS A 89 -14.56 2.74 12.13
N GLY A 90 -14.46 3.06 10.83
CA GLY A 90 -15.53 2.83 9.86
C GLY A 90 -16.79 3.65 10.10
N ASP A 91 -16.74 4.69 10.94
CA ASP A 91 -17.89 5.54 11.25
C ASP A 91 -18.42 6.23 9.99
N PRO A 92 -19.65 5.90 9.54
CA PRO A 92 -20.22 6.52 8.36
C PRO A 92 -20.30 8.05 8.49
N ASP A 93 -20.57 8.62 9.66
CA ASP A 93 -20.81 10.07 9.75
C ASP A 93 -19.54 10.90 9.57
N THR A 94 -18.38 10.29 9.79
CA THR A 94 -17.08 10.96 9.75
C THR A 94 -16.15 10.42 8.66
N ALA A 95 -16.42 9.25 8.10
CA ALA A 95 -15.63 8.64 7.02
C ALA A 95 -15.88 9.28 5.65
N PHE A 96 -14.95 9.04 4.72
CA PHE A 96 -15.10 9.45 3.35
C PHE A 96 -16.15 8.58 2.62
N ARG A 97 -16.57 9.06 1.44
CA ARG A 97 -17.63 8.43 0.62
C ARG A 97 -17.23 8.21 -0.84
N LYS A 98 -15.93 8.27 -1.10
CA LYS A 98 -15.35 8.10 -2.43
C LYS A 98 -13.97 7.49 -2.33
N ILE A 99 -13.57 6.77 -3.37
CA ILE A 99 -12.24 6.17 -3.50
C ILE A 99 -11.38 7.14 -4.31
N GLY A 100 -10.22 7.50 -3.78
CA GLY A 100 -9.34 8.49 -4.40
C GLY A 100 -8.27 9.03 -3.47
N THR A 101 -7.23 9.61 -4.05
CA THR A 101 -6.21 10.37 -3.30
C THR A 101 -6.83 11.67 -2.82
N LEU A 102 -6.53 12.07 -1.58
CA LEU A 102 -7.08 13.32 -1.05
C LEU A 102 -6.57 14.49 -1.86
N ASP A 103 -7.49 15.40 -2.19
CA ASP A 103 -7.16 16.70 -2.73
C ASP A 103 -7.74 17.77 -1.80
N ALA A 104 -7.17 18.96 -1.89
CA ALA A 104 -7.61 20.11 -1.14
C ALA A 104 -8.06 21.19 -2.11
N ASP A 105 -9.27 21.73 -1.89
CA ASP A 105 -9.71 22.95 -2.57
C ASP A 105 -8.91 24.13 -2.01
N TYR A 106 -7.75 24.40 -2.62
CA TYR A 106 -7.02 25.64 -2.39
C TYR A 106 -7.85 26.77 -2.98
N VAL A 107 -8.55 27.54 -2.13
CA VAL A 107 -9.33 28.71 -2.56
C VAL A 107 -8.50 29.57 -3.51
N GLU A 108 -8.95 29.65 -4.77
CA GLU A 108 -8.23 30.34 -5.84
C GLU A 108 -7.93 31.81 -5.49
N LYS A 109 -6.63 32.14 -5.61
CA LYS A 109 -6.06 33.39 -6.13
C LYS A 109 -6.22 34.66 -5.28
N GLU A 110 -5.21 34.90 -4.42
CA GLU A 110 -4.33 36.10 -4.49
C GLU A 110 -3.33 36.25 -3.33
N LYS A 111 -3.10 35.22 -2.51
CA LYS A 111 -1.94 35.19 -1.60
C LYS A 111 -1.33 33.80 -1.55
N ALA A 112 -0.33 33.58 -2.40
CA ALA A 112 0.63 32.48 -2.29
C ALA A 112 1.56 32.68 -1.07
N ALA A 113 0.94 32.80 0.11
CA ALA A 113 1.59 32.76 1.41
C ALA A 113 0.54 32.26 2.40
N ILE A 114 0.61 30.97 2.71
CA ILE A 114 -0.11 30.33 3.83
C ILE A 114 -1.64 30.29 3.65
N GLY A 115 -2.11 29.48 2.70
CA GLY A 115 -3.51 29.04 2.65
C GLY A 115 -3.64 27.66 3.29
N ILE A 116 -4.22 27.59 4.49
CA ILE A 116 -4.59 26.32 5.13
C ILE A 116 -5.84 25.80 4.39
N PRO A 117 -5.82 24.60 3.79
CA PRO A 117 -7.02 24.02 3.19
C PRO A 117 -8.09 23.76 4.25
N LYS A 118 -9.35 24.09 3.94
CA LYS A 118 -10.48 23.96 4.89
C LYS A 118 -11.26 22.65 4.75
N THR A 119 -11.13 21.98 3.60
CA THR A 119 -11.88 20.75 3.30
C THR A 119 -11.01 19.84 2.45
N PHE A 120 -10.89 18.58 2.87
CA PHE A 120 -10.22 17.52 2.14
C PHE A 120 -11.26 16.58 1.57
N ALA A 121 -11.11 16.19 0.30
CA ALA A 121 -12.01 15.24 -0.34
C ALA A 121 -11.20 14.32 -1.27
N PRO A 122 -11.59 13.03 -1.38
CA PRO A 122 -10.99 12.15 -2.38
C PRO A 122 -11.24 12.69 -3.79
N GLY A 123 -10.16 12.81 -4.56
CA GLY A 123 -10.10 13.17 -5.97
C GLY A 123 -9.72 11.97 -6.84
N GLN A 124 -8.91 12.18 -7.87
CA GLN A 124 -8.43 11.06 -8.69
C GLN A 124 -7.53 10.14 -7.87
N VAL A 125 -7.55 8.84 -8.18
CA VAL A 125 -6.60 7.86 -7.62
C VAL A 125 -5.23 8.12 -8.23
N VAL A 126 -4.26 8.43 -7.37
CA VAL A 126 -2.85 8.50 -7.72
C VAL A 126 -2.20 7.24 -7.15
N SER A 127 -2.04 6.22 -7.99
CA SER A 127 -1.35 4.99 -7.62
C SER A 127 -0.57 4.43 -8.79
N HIS A 128 0.42 3.59 -8.52
CA HIS A 128 1.29 3.01 -9.55
C HIS A 128 0.48 2.25 -10.60
N GLU A 129 -0.59 1.57 -10.19
CA GLU A 129 -1.49 0.82 -11.06
C GLU A 129 -2.15 1.73 -12.12
N PHE A 130 -2.31 3.02 -11.82
CA PHE A 130 -2.97 3.98 -12.69
C PHE A 130 -1.99 4.79 -13.56
N PHE A 131 -0.77 5.05 -13.12
CA PHE A 131 0.14 5.96 -13.83
C PHE A 131 1.44 5.34 -14.35
N MET A 132 1.83 4.13 -13.92
CA MET A 132 3.11 3.54 -14.34
C MET A 132 3.15 3.31 -15.85
N GLY A 133 4.33 3.47 -16.47
CA GLY A 133 4.49 3.27 -17.92
C GLY A 133 3.66 4.24 -18.75
N ASP A 134 2.96 3.72 -19.76
CA ASP A 134 2.10 4.52 -20.64
C ASP A 134 0.66 4.66 -20.12
N ARG A 135 0.37 4.19 -18.91
CA ARG A 135 -0.99 4.06 -18.39
C ARG A 135 -1.75 5.39 -18.32
N LEU A 136 -1.07 6.53 -18.13
CA LEU A 136 -1.68 7.86 -18.15
C LEU A 136 -2.26 8.27 -19.52
N ARG A 137 -1.84 7.63 -20.61
CA ARG A 137 -2.32 7.94 -21.97
C ARG A 137 -3.68 7.32 -22.26
N TYR A 138 -4.08 6.30 -21.50
CA TYR A 138 -5.37 5.65 -21.69
C TYR A 138 -6.51 6.50 -21.14
N ASP A 139 -7.52 6.71 -21.99
CA ASP A 139 -8.76 7.39 -21.66
C ASP A 139 -9.66 6.47 -20.84
N VAL A 140 -9.39 6.44 -19.53
CA VAL A 140 -10.16 5.69 -18.55
C VAL A 140 -10.55 6.59 -17.38
N PRO A 141 -11.69 6.34 -16.72
CA PRO A 141 -12.01 7.03 -15.47
C PRO A 141 -10.93 6.80 -14.42
N ARG A 142 -10.53 7.86 -13.70
CA ARG A 142 -9.50 7.81 -12.63
C ARG A 142 -10.03 8.22 -11.26
N GLY A 143 -11.35 8.34 -11.16
CA GLY A 143 -12.04 8.74 -9.94
C GLY A 143 -12.28 10.25 -9.83
N PRO A 144 -12.73 10.72 -8.66
CA PRO A 144 -13.00 9.89 -7.48
C PRO A 144 -14.14 8.89 -7.72
N PHE A 145 -13.93 7.63 -7.36
CA PHE A 145 -14.90 6.56 -7.60
C PHE A 145 -15.91 6.47 -6.45
N ARG A 146 -17.11 5.97 -6.74
CA ARG A 146 -18.17 5.80 -5.73
C ARG A 146 -18.24 4.39 -5.15
N SER A 147 -17.70 3.41 -5.86
CA SER A 147 -17.76 1.98 -5.54
C SER A 147 -16.46 1.27 -5.90
N SER A 148 -16.21 0.15 -5.23
CA SER A 148 -15.11 -0.76 -5.55
C SER A 148 -15.24 -1.31 -6.97
N HIS A 149 -16.47 -1.54 -7.44
CA HIS A 149 -16.72 -1.97 -8.81
C HIS A 149 -16.14 -0.97 -9.83
N ASP A 150 -16.46 0.33 -9.71
CA ASP A 150 -16.01 1.34 -10.67
C ASP A 150 -14.48 1.53 -10.63
N TRP A 151 -13.91 1.48 -9.42
CA TRP A 151 -12.47 1.59 -9.21
C TRP A 151 -11.70 0.44 -9.84
N LEU A 152 -12.08 -0.81 -9.51
CA LEU A 152 -11.42 -2.02 -10.01
C LEU A 152 -11.68 -2.23 -11.52
N SER A 153 -12.87 -1.90 -12.01
CA SER A 153 -13.16 -1.91 -13.46
C SER A 153 -12.23 -0.98 -14.23
N SER A 154 -11.94 0.21 -13.68
CA SER A 154 -11.04 1.16 -14.31
C SER A 154 -9.59 0.65 -14.34
N GLY A 155 -9.11 0.05 -13.25
CA GLY A 155 -7.80 -0.60 -13.21
C GLY A 155 -7.68 -1.76 -14.22
N LEU A 156 -8.68 -2.64 -14.27
CA LEU A 156 -8.71 -3.76 -15.24
C LEU A 156 -8.77 -3.29 -16.69
N ARG A 157 -9.49 -2.20 -16.99
CA ARG A 157 -9.52 -1.60 -18.33
C ARG A 157 -8.15 -1.04 -18.74
N ILE A 158 -7.39 -0.47 -17.81
CA ILE A 158 -6.01 -0.06 -18.06
C ILE A 158 -5.17 -1.28 -18.45
N LEU A 159 -5.25 -2.37 -17.70
CA LEU A 159 -4.51 -3.60 -18.00
C LEU A 159 -4.87 -4.15 -19.37
N ILE A 160 -6.15 -4.23 -19.71
CA ILE A 160 -6.60 -4.70 -21.02
C ILE A 160 -6.05 -3.83 -22.15
N LEU A 161 -6.10 -2.50 -22.01
CA LEU A 161 -5.56 -1.58 -23.03
C LEU A 161 -4.04 -1.69 -23.15
N GLU A 162 -3.34 -1.82 -22.02
CA GLU A 162 -1.89 -2.02 -21.97
C GLU A 162 -1.47 -3.29 -22.70
N GLN A 163 -2.10 -4.43 -22.39
CA GLN A 163 -1.77 -5.72 -23.00
C GLN A 163 -2.22 -5.80 -24.46
N THR A 164 -3.33 -5.16 -24.84
CA THR A 164 -3.72 -5.03 -26.25
C THR A 164 -2.65 -4.26 -27.03
N ALA A 165 -2.14 -3.18 -26.47
CA ALA A 165 -1.10 -2.39 -27.12
C ALA A 165 0.27 -3.10 -27.10
N ALA A 166 0.55 -3.95 -26.11
CA ALA A 166 1.72 -4.82 -26.10
C ALA A 166 1.62 -5.86 -27.23
N LEU A 167 0.46 -6.50 -27.39
CA LEU A 167 0.20 -7.48 -28.44
C LEU A 167 0.38 -6.89 -29.86
N GLU A 168 -0.06 -5.65 -30.08
CA GLU A 168 0.15 -4.94 -31.35
C GLU A 168 1.62 -4.63 -31.64
N ARG A 169 2.46 -4.56 -30.60
CA ARG A 169 3.90 -4.23 -30.69
C ARG A 169 4.82 -5.43 -30.57
N ALA A 170 4.29 -6.62 -30.27
CA ALA A 170 5.07 -7.83 -30.06
C ALA A 170 6.00 -8.09 -31.26
N GLU A 171 7.29 -8.28 -30.98
CA GLU A 171 8.31 -8.49 -32.03
C GLU A 171 8.58 -9.98 -32.26
N ASP A 172 8.32 -10.82 -31.25
CA ASP A 172 8.45 -12.27 -31.30
C ASP A 172 7.23 -13.00 -30.69
N GLU A 173 7.26 -14.33 -30.73
CA GLU A 173 6.16 -15.16 -30.22
C GLU A 173 6.12 -15.17 -28.68
N ASP A 174 7.24 -14.95 -28.00
CA ASP A 174 7.30 -14.95 -26.53
C ASP A 174 6.59 -13.68 -25.99
N ASP A 175 6.90 -12.51 -26.56
CA ASP A 175 6.20 -11.23 -26.28
C ASP A 175 4.68 -11.36 -26.49
N LYS A 176 4.31 -12.07 -27.55
CA LYS A 176 2.92 -12.26 -27.94
C LYS A 176 2.20 -13.19 -26.98
N GLU A 177 2.81 -14.33 -26.62
CA GLU A 177 2.27 -15.27 -25.65
C GLU A 177 2.08 -14.59 -24.29
N ASP A 178 3.07 -13.84 -23.81
CA ASP A 178 3.00 -13.10 -22.55
C ASP A 178 1.85 -12.08 -22.53
N ALA A 179 1.69 -11.30 -23.62
CA ALA A 179 0.61 -10.33 -23.74
C ALA A 179 -0.77 -11.01 -23.83
N GLU A 180 -0.88 -12.15 -24.53
CA GLU A 180 -2.12 -12.93 -24.65
C GLU A 180 -2.54 -13.54 -23.31
N GLU A 181 -1.61 -14.15 -22.55
CA GLU A 181 -1.88 -14.70 -21.22
C GLU A 181 -2.36 -13.61 -20.24
N ASN A 182 -1.65 -12.47 -20.18
CA ASN A 182 -2.03 -11.34 -19.32
C ASN A 182 -3.40 -10.76 -19.71
N LEU A 183 -3.64 -10.60 -21.01
CA LEU A 183 -4.92 -10.09 -21.52
C LEU A 183 -6.07 -11.04 -21.17
N HIS A 184 -5.85 -12.36 -21.28
CA HIS A 184 -6.84 -13.36 -20.92
C HIS A 184 -7.19 -13.31 -19.43
N ALA A 185 -6.18 -13.26 -18.56
CA ALA A 185 -6.37 -13.13 -17.11
C ALA A 185 -7.14 -11.85 -16.74
N ALA A 186 -6.78 -10.70 -17.32
CA ALA A 186 -7.46 -9.42 -17.07
C ALA A 186 -8.93 -9.44 -17.54
N GLN A 187 -9.22 -10.05 -18.69
CA GLN A 187 -10.59 -10.22 -19.18
C GLN A 187 -11.43 -11.16 -18.31
N GLY A 188 -10.81 -12.24 -17.79
CA GLY A 188 -11.43 -13.15 -16.83
C GLY A 188 -11.82 -12.44 -15.54
N LEU A 189 -10.88 -11.68 -14.96
CA LEU A 189 -11.14 -10.86 -13.77
C LEU A 189 -12.25 -9.83 -14.01
N LEU A 190 -12.23 -9.13 -15.15
CA LEU A 190 -13.27 -8.15 -15.49
C LEU A 190 -14.65 -8.80 -15.64
N SER A 191 -14.72 -10.01 -16.18
CA SER A 191 -15.97 -10.77 -16.30
C SER A 191 -16.49 -11.28 -14.96
N LEU A 192 -15.58 -11.56 -14.01
CA LEU A 192 -15.90 -12.00 -12.65
C LEU A 192 -16.28 -10.83 -11.74
N LEU A 193 -15.82 -9.61 -12.03
CA LEU A 193 -15.99 -8.41 -11.21
C LEU A 193 -17.43 -8.21 -10.69
N PRO A 194 -18.51 -8.28 -11.51
CA PRO A 194 -19.87 -8.06 -11.03
C PRO A 194 -20.37 -9.10 -10.01
N LYS A 195 -19.77 -10.30 -9.99
CA LYS A 195 -20.10 -11.36 -9.02
C LYS A 195 -19.51 -11.07 -7.64
N VAL A 196 -18.32 -10.44 -7.59
CA VAL A 196 -17.63 -10.12 -6.34
C VAL A 196 -18.02 -8.72 -5.83
N PHE A 197 -18.17 -7.76 -6.75
CA PHE A 197 -18.52 -6.38 -6.47
C PHE A 197 -19.73 -5.97 -7.32
N PRO A 198 -20.93 -5.87 -6.73
CA PRO A 198 -22.13 -5.48 -7.47
C PRO A 198 -22.00 -4.10 -8.15
N GLU A 199 -22.47 -4.01 -9.40
CA GLU A 199 -22.46 -2.78 -10.21
C GLU A 199 -23.29 -1.65 -9.60
N MET A 200 -24.49 -1.97 -9.11
CA MET A 200 -25.39 -0.99 -8.52
C MET A 200 -25.27 -0.99 -7.00
N GLN A 201 -24.96 0.18 -6.46
CA GLN A 201 -24.99 0.44 -5.03
C GLN A 201 -25.88 1.65 -4.75
N ASP A 202 -26.80 1.51 -3.79
CA ASP A 202 -27.75 2.56 -3.43
C ASP A 202 -27.06 3.78 -2.83
N SER A 203 -25.97 3.57 -2.07
CA SER A 203 -25.15 4.61 -1.45
C SER A 203 -23.67 4.44 -1.83
N PRO A 204 -22.89 5.54 -1.93
CA PRO A 204 -21.45 5.45 -2.08
C PRO A 204 -20.81 4.66 -0.93
N GLU A 205 -19.75 3.91 -1.23
CA GLU A 205 -19.02 3.13 -0.22
C GLU A 205 -18.38 4.02 0.84
N VAL A 206 -18.35 3.51 2.07
CA VAL A 206 -17.54 4.09 3.14
C VAL A 206 -16.07 3.82 2.83
N THR A 207 -15.26 4.87 2.85
CA THR A 207 -13.83 4.79 2.57
C THR A 207 -13.01 5.46 3.67
N ALA A 208 -11.77 5.02 3.81
CA ALA A 208 -10.84 5.57 4.79
C ALA A 208 -9.39 5.55 4.31
N ILE A 209 -8.54 6.33 4.99
CA ILE A 209 -7.12 6.42 4.62
C ILE A 209 -6.43 5.10 4.96
N TRP A 210 -5.73 4.56 3.98
CA TRP A 210 -4.94 3.35 4.09
C TRP A 210 -3.57 3.55 3.46
N HIS A 211 -2.51 3.24 4.22
CA HIS A 211 -1.13 3.40 3.78
C HIS A 211 -0.63 2.07 3.20
N ASP A 212 -0.79 1.90 1.88
CA ASP A 212 -0.47 0.64 1.19
C ASP A 212 0.98 0.17 1.39
N ASP A 213 1.93 1.09 1.57
CA ASP A 213 3.35 0.76 1.78
C ASP A 213 3.86 0.95 3.22
N LEU A 214 3.06 0.56 4.22
CA LEU A 214 3.44 0.67 5.64
C LEU A 214 4.44 -0.42 6.05
N ASN A 215 5.65 -0.37 5.49
CA ASN A 215 6.78 -1.24 5.80
C ASN A 215 7.70 -0.61 6.86
N LEU A 216 8.66 -1.38 7.41
CA LEU A 216 9.54 -0.91 8.49
C LEU A 216 10.49 0.22 8.09
N ASN A 217 10.72 0.48 6.80
CA ASN A 217 11.53 1.63 6.34
C ASN A 217 10.75 2.95 6.40
N ASN A 218 9.43 2.88 6.27
CA ASN A 218 8.54 4.04 6.29
C ASN A 218 8.06 4.42 7.70
N ILE A 219 8.64 3.79 8.73
CA ILE A 219 8.33 4.06 10.14
C ILE A 219 9.64 4.41 10.84
N LEU A 220 9.70 5.58 11.47
CA LEU A 220 10.84 6.01 12.26
C LEU A 220 10.61 5.75 13.75
N VAL A 221 11.67 5.35 14.45
CA VAL A 221 11.68 5.11 15.89
C VAL A 221 12.86 5.81 16.57
N ASP A 222 12.67 6.15 17.85
CA ASP A 222 13.76 6.59 18.74
C ASP A 222 14.59 5.41 19.27
N ASP A 223 15.53 5.73 20.17
CA ASP A 223 16.44 4.75 20.77
C ASP A 223 15.68 3.76 21.68
N GLU A 224 14.53 4.16 22.21
CA GLU A 224 13.62 3.34 23.02
C GLU A 224 12.65 2.51 22.17
N GLY A 225 12.68 2.62 20.84
CA GLY A 225 11.81 1.88 19.92
C GLY A 225 10.40 2.46 19.80
N LYS A 226 10.16 3.68 20.30
CA LYS A 226 8.88 4.37 20.17
C LYS A 226 8.80 5.07 18.82
N ILE A 227 7.62 5.00 18.20
CA ILE A 227 7.36 5.61 16.89
C ILE A 227 7.48 7.13 16.98
N THR A 228 8.37 7.70 16.18
CA THR A 228 8.60 9.14 16.05
C THR A 228 8.01 9.71 14.76
N ALA A 229 7.85 8.89 13.72
CA ALA A 229 7.19 9.29 12.48
C ALA A 229 6.66 8.10 11.67
N VAL A 230 5.60 8.33 10.89
CA VAL A 230 5.25 7.55 9.70
C VAL A 230 5.47 8.46 8.49
N VAL A 231 6.26 7.99 7.54
CA VAL A 231 6.70 8.76 6.36
C VAL A 231 6.24 8.08 5.07
N ASP A 232 6.51 8.72 3.94
CA ASP A 232 6.18 8.25 2.59
C ASP A 232 4.67 8.14 2.31
N TRP A 233 3.98 9.28 2.44
CA TRP A 233 2.55 9.40 2.17
C TRP A 233 2.23 9.67 0.69
N GLU A 234 3.19 9.42 -0.21
CA GLU A 234 2.94 9.49 -1.64
C GLU A 234 1.95 8.40 -2.06
N CYS A 235 1.06 8.71 -3.02
CA CYS A 235 0.09 7.75 -3.57
C CYS A 235 -0.92 7.15 -2.56
N VAL A 236 -0.95 7.63 -1.32
CA VAL A 236 -1.92 7.20 -0.30
C VAL A 236 -3.32 7.71 -0.66
N SER A 237 -4.32 6.83 -0.55
CA SER A 237 -5.69 7.13 -0.94
C SER A 237 -6.70 6.80 0.15
N ALA A 238 -7.87 7.43 0.07
CA ALA A 238 -9.06 6.92 0.75
C ALA A 238 -9.56 5.71 -0.04
N LEU A 239 -9.54 4.53 0.60
CA LEU A 239 -9.89 3.26 -0.01
C LEU A 239 -11.08 2.61 0.71
N PRO A 240 -11.79 1.67 0.07
CA PRO A 240 -12.88 0.94 0.72
C PRO A 240 -12.44 0.28 2.02
N ILE A 241 -13.34 0.21 3.00
CA ILE A 241 -13.06 -0.36 4.32
C ILE A 241 -12.50 -1.79 4.26
N TRP A 242 -12.88 -2.60 3.26
CA TRP A 242 -12.37 -3.95 3.09
C TRP A 242 -10.88 -4.01 2.71
N ILE A 243 -10.30 -2.94 2.12
CA ILE A 243 -8.85 -2.82 1.95
C ILE A 243 -8.19 -2.57 3.30
N ALA A 244 -8.80 -1.71 4.13
CA ALA A 244 -8.27 -1.37 5.46
C ALA A 244 -8.29 -2.54 6.47
N THR A 245 -8.81 -3.71 6.08
CA THR A 245 -8.70 -4.95 6.86
C THR A 245 -7.44 -5.77 6.53
N LYS A 246 -6.63 -5.37 5.52
CA LYS A 246 -5.33 -6.01 5.25
C LYS A 246 -4.41 -5.89 6.46
N MET A 247 -3.47 -6.82 6.57
CA MET A 247 -2.33 -6.63 7.45
C MET A 247 -1.40 -5.57 6.83
N PRO A 248 -0.87 -4.63 7.62
CA PRO A 248 0.20 -3.75 7.15
C PRO A 248 1.42 -4.55 6.68
N LYS A 249 2.17 -4.02 5.71
CA LYS A 249 3.33 -4.72 5.12
C LYS A 249 4.36 -5.20 6.12
N PHE A 250 4.62 -4.45 7.20
CA PHE A 250 5.57 -4.89 8.23
C PHE A 250 5.13 -6.16 9.01
N LEU A 251 3.87 -6.57 8.88
CA LEU A 251 3.29 -7.78 9.46
C LEU A 251 3.00 -8.85 8.40
N GLU A 252 3.46 -8.69 7.16
CA GLU A 252 3.39 -9.74 6.14
C GLU A 252 4.52 -10.77 6.33
N GLY A 253 4.35 -11.98 5.77
CA GLY A 253 5.39 -13.01 5.82
C GLY A 253 5.50 -13.78 7.15
N GLY A 254 4.44 -13.80 7.96
CA GLY A 254 4.34 -14.71 9.12
C GLY A 254 4.20 -16.19 8.72
N GLY A 255 3.92 -17.05 9.70
CA GLY A 255 3.64 -18.48 9.50
C GLY A 255 4.44 -19.42 10.38
N ARG A 256 5.51 -18.94 11.01
CA ARG A 256 6.34 -19.73 11.92
C ARG A 256 5.80 -19.68 13.35
N GLN A 257 5.44 -20.84 13.89
CA GLN A 257 4.87 -20.95 15.25
C GLN A 257 5.92 -21.13 16.35
N GLU A 258 7.04 -21.75 16.04
CA GLU A 258 8.11 -22.04 17.00
C GLU A 258 9.27 -21.05 16.85
N GLU A 259 9.72 -20.52 17.98
CA GLU A 259 10.88 -19.62 18.03
C GLU A 259 12.14 -20.35 17.55
N PRO A 260 12.89 -19.79 16.57
CA PRO A 260 14.11 -20.42 16.09
C PRO A 260 15.19 -20.38 17.18
N LYS A 261 15.75 -21.54 17.51
CA LYS A 261 16.86 -21.62 18.46
C LYS A 261 18.14 -21.20 17.76
N ARG A 262 18.78 -20.14 18.27
CA ARG A 262 20.01 -19.56 17.68
C ARG A 262 21.14 -20.58 17.51
N GLU A 263 21.21 -21.59 18.36
CA GLU A 263 22.21 -22.67 18.33
C GLU A 263 22.07 -23.62 17.12
N ASP A 264 20.89 -23.71 16.51
CA ASP A 264 20.61 -24.58 15.37
C ASP A 264 21.11 -24.00 14.04
N TYR A 265 21.61 -22.76 14.04
CA TYR A 265 22.01 -22.02 12.84
C TYR A 265 23.52 -21.86 12.75
N SER A 266 24.04 -21.95 11.53
CA SER A 266 25.46 -21.73 11.24
C SER A 266 25.87 -20.28 11.46
N ASP A 267 27.12 -20.10 11.86
CA ASP A 267 27.74 -18.78 11.95
C ASP A 267 28.01 -18.23 10.53
N GLU A 268 28.12 -16.91 10.42
CA GLU A 268 28.47 -16.28 9.15
C GLU A 268 29.85 -16.73 8.66
N THR A 269 29.93 -17.14 7.40
CA THR A 269 31.21 -17.39 6.74
C THR A 269 31.69 -16.11 6.06
N PRO A 270 33.02 -15.90 5.91
CA PRO A 270 33.57 -14.74 5.20
C PRO A 270 33.14 -14.61 3.73
N GLN A 271 32.52 -15.65 3.16
CA GLN A 271 31.97 -15.69 1.80
C GLN A 271 30.44 -15.51 1.75
N GLY A 272 29.75 -15.52 2.91
CA GLY A 272 28.31 -15.32 2.99
C GLY A 272 27.87 -13.86 2.87
N SER A 273 28.80 -12.91 3.05
CA SER A 273 28.56 -11.48 2.89
C SER A 273 28.42 -11.01 1.44
N SER A 274 28.75 -11.86 0.45
CA SER A 274 28.62 -11.54 -0.98
C SER A 274 27.38 -12.16 -1.63
N ALA A 275 26.61 -12.99 -0.91
CA ALA A 275 25.39 -13.59 -1.47
C ALA A 275 24.20 -12.61 -1.51
N SER A 276 24.32 -11.46 -0.85
CA SER A 276 23.37 -10.35 -0.93
C SER A 276 23.65 -9.36 -2.06
N GLU A 277 24.68 -9.58 -2.91
CA GLU A 277 25.00 -8.68 -4.03
C GLU A 277 23.97 -8.69 -5.17
N ASN A 278 22.95 -9.56 -5.12
CA ASN A 278 21.93 -9.66 -6.18
C ASN A 278 20.72 -8.73 -6.01
N ASP A 279 20.66 -7.96 -4.92
CA ASP A 279 19.73 -6.85 -4.78
C ASP A 279 20.54 -5.65 -4.30
N GLY A 280 20.54 -4.54 -5.03
CA GLY A 280 21.51 -3.44 -4.93
C GLY A 280 21.54 -2.64 -3.61
N CYS A 281 21.06 -3.22 -2.51
CA CYS A 281 21.14 -2.71 -1.15
C CYS A 281 22.11 -3.59 -0.35
N GLU A 282 23.30 -3.07 -0.03
CA GLU A 282 24.10 -3.62 1.08
C GLU A 282 23.24 -3.51 2.35
N ASP A 283 22.61 -4.62 2.77
CA ASP A 283 21.83 -4.68 3.99
C ASP A 283 22.81 -4.68 5.18
N ASP A 284 23.26 -3.48 5.58
CA ASP A 284 24.19 -3.18 6.69
C ASP A 284 23.64 -3.58 8.08
N LEU A 285 22.67 -4.50 8.15
CA LEU A 285 22.15 -5.01 9.41
C LEU A 285 23.17 -5.95 10.05
N ASN A 286 23.55 -5.63 11.28
CA ASN A 286 24.41 -6.49 12.08
C ASN A 286 23.76 -7.88 12.23
N ASN A 287 24.39 -8.88 11.62
CA ASN A 287 23.98 -10.28 11.70
C ASN A 287 24.47 -10.97 12.99
N GLU A 288 25.23 -10.26 13.83
CA GLU A 288 25.79 -10.73 15.10
C GLU A 288 26.52 -12.09 14.98
N GLY A 289 27.15 -12.32 13.83
CA GLY A 289 27.87 -13.54 13.52
C GLY A 289 27.01 -14.76 13.18
N LYS A 290 25.68 -14.63 12.99
CA LYS A 290 24.79 -15.70 12.52
C LYS A 290 24.36 -15.51 11.08
N ASN A 291 24.18 -16.61 10.35
CA ASN A 291 23.71 -16.51 8.98
C ASN A 291 22.33 -15.82 8.88
N GLN A 292 22.04 -15.25 7.71
CA GLN A 292 20.81 -14.50 7.46
C GLN A 292 19.53 -15.34 7.70
N LEU A 293 19.61 -16.67 7.53
CA LEU A 293 18.47 -17.57 7.70
C LEU A 293 17.93 -17.57 9.15
N TYR A 294 18.80 -17.44 10.15
CA TYR A 294 18.35 -17.29 11.54
C TYR A 294 17.45 -16.06 11.70
N TRP A 295 17.87 -14.93 11.14
CA TRP A 295 17.16 -13.66 11.23
C TRP A 295 15.86 -13.65 10.44
N ILE A 296 15.83 -14.29 9.27
CA ILE A 296 14.60 -14.50 8.49
C ILE A 296 13.59 -15.28 9.32
N HIS A 297 13.99 -16.44 9.86
CA HIS A 297 13.10 -17.26 10.67
C HIS A 297 12.69 -16.56 11.99
N LEU A 298 13.57 -15.76 12.59
CA LEU A 298 13.21 -15.00 13.79
C LEU A 298 12.15 -13.95 13.45
N MET A 299 12.31 -13.25 12.33
CA MET A 299 11.31 -12.30 11.83
C MET A 299 9.97 -12.98 11.55
N GLU A 300 9.94 -14.13 10.86
CA GLU A 300 8.70 -14.89 10.61
C GLU A 300 7.97 -15.24 11.91
N TYR A 301 8.71 -15.69 12.92
CA TYR A 301 8.16 -16.02 14.23
C TYR A 301 7.59 -14.78 14.92
N GLU A 302 8.38 -13.70 15.01
CA GLU A 302 7.97 -12.46 15.64
C GLU A 302 6.74 -11.86 14.96
N VAL A 303 6.74 -11.75 13.63
CA VAL A 303 5.60 -11.28 12.85
C VAL A 303 4.36 -12.11 13.13
N THR A 304 4.47 -13.44 13.21
CA THR A 304 3.34 -14.32 13.56
C THR A 304 2.73 -13.95 14.91
N ARG A 305 3.58 -13.67 15.92
CA ARG A 305 3.10 -13.24 17.24
C ARG A 305 2.50 -11.83 17.20
N LEU A 306 3.10 -10.91 16.44
CA LEU A 306 2.65 -9.52 16.33
C LEU A 306 1.36 -9.35 15.54
N GLN A 307 1.07 -10.24 14.58
CA GLN A 307 -0.22 -10.30 13.89
C GLN A 307 -1.37 -10.49 14.89
N GLU A 308 -1.22 -11.40 15.86
CA GLU A 308 -2.21 -11.63 16.91
C GLU A 308 -2.40 -10.38 17.79
N VAL A 309 -1.31 -9.69 18.13
CA VAL A 309 -1.33 -8.44 18.90
C VAL A 309 -2.08 -7.34 18.14
N TYR A 310 -1.72 -7.13 16.88
CA TYR A 310 -2.32 -6.12 16.01
C TYR A 310 -3.83 -6.37 15.84
N ASP A 311 -4.22 -7.61 15.53
CA ASP A 311 -5.61 -7.98 15.33
C ASP A 311 -6.42 -7.83 16.62
N THR A 312 -5.87 -8.27 17.76
CA THR A 312 -6.52 -8.13 19.08
C THR A 312 -6.75 -6.67 19.41
N LYS A 313 -5.75 -5.81 19.22
CA LYS A 313 -5.85 -4.38 19.50
C LYS A 313 -6.84 -3.70 18.58
N LEU A 314 -6.82 -4.00 17.28
CA LEU A 314 -7.79 -3.44 16.34
C LEU A 314 -9.22 -3.88 16.64
N ARG A 315 -9.46 -5.15 17.00
CA ARG A 315 -10.80 -5.63 17.40
C ARG A 315 -11.34 -4.89 18.63
N GLN A 316 -10.46 -4.50 19.56
CA GLN A 316 -10.88 -3.70 20.72
C GLN A 316 -11.29 -2.28 20.33
N LEU A 317 -10.59 -1.67 19.37
CA LEU A 317 -10.83 -0.28 18.94
C LEU A 317 -11.95 -0.16 17.90
N TRP A 318 -12.12 -1.19 17.07
CA TRP A 318 -13.07 -1.25 15.97
C TRP A 318 -13.70 -2.66 15.85
N PRO A 319 -14.67 -2.98 16.73
CA PRO A 319 -15.27 -4.32 16.79
C PRO A 319 -16.05 -4.71 15.53
N ASP A 320 -16.72 -3.74 14.89
CA ASP A 320 -17.61 -3.95 13.74
C ASP A 320 -16.88 -3.97 12.38
N ARG A 321 -15.56 -4.21 12.38
CA ARG A 321 -14.74 -4.27 11.16
C ARG A 321 -15.14 -5.48 10.30
N PRO A 322 -15.37 -5.32 8.98
CA PRO A 322 -15.92 -6.38 8.13
C PRO A 322 -14.85 -7.37 7.65
N VAL A 323 -14.18 -8.10 8.55
CA VAL A 323 -13.05 -8.99 8.20
C VAL A 323 -13.51 -10.15 7.30
N GLU A 324 -14.55 -10.88 7.70
CA GLU A 324 -15.00 -12.09 6.99
C GLU A 324 -15.50 -11.77 5.57
N ASP A 325 -16.27 -10.69 5.42
CA ASP A 325 -16.79 -10.22 4.13
C ASP A 325 -15.70 -9.65 3.20
N SER A 326 -14.49 -9.43 3.72
CA SER A 326 -13.37 -8.86 2.97
C SER A 326 -12.50 -9.92 2.31
N HIS A 327 -12.55 -11.18 2.76
CA HIS A 327 -11.70 -12.26 2.27
C HIS A 327 -11.73 -12.43 0.74
N LEU A 328 -12.92 -12.61 0.15
CA LEU A 328 -13.04 -12.77 -1.32
C LEU A 328 -12.66 -11.49 -2.08
N LYS A 329 -12.95 -10.32 -1.50
CA LYS A 329 -12.63 -9.01 -2.09
C LYS A 329 -11.13 -8.77 -2.14
N LEU A 330 -10.43 -9.14 -1.07
CA LEU A 330 -8.97 -9.07 -0.96
C LEU A 330 -8.29 -10.03 -1.94
N ASP A 331 -8.78 -11.26 -2.06
CA ASP A 331 -8.24 -12.21 -3.03
C ASP A 331 -8.42 -11.71 -4.47
N PHE A 332 -9.58 -11.14 -4.78
CA PHE A 332 -9.83 -10.53 -6.09
C PHE A 332 -8.89 -9.36 -6.36
N PHE A 333 -8.65 -8.51 -5.37
CA PHE A 333 -7.72 -7.39 -5.48
C PHE A 333 -6.27 -7.87 -5.67
N GLU A 334 -5.86 -8.89 -4.92
CA GLU A 334 -4.52 -9.49 -5.03
C GLU A 334 -4.31 -10.12 -6.42
N ALA A 335 -5.32 -10.79 -6.96
CA ALA A 335 -5.29 -11.30 -8.33
C ALA A 335 -5.12 -10.18 -9.37
N ILE A 336 -5.73 -9.00 -9.18
CA ILE A 336 -5.49 -7.83 -10.03
C ILE A 336 -4.03 -7.35 -9.93
N LEU A 337 -3.48 -7.29 -8.72
CA LEU A 337 -2.09 -6.86 -8.52
C LEU A 337 -1.10 -7.82 -9.19
N HIS A 338 -1.30 -9.13 -9.03
CA HIS A 338 -0.52 -10.16 -9.73
C HIS A 338 -0.66 -10.08 -11.24
N CYS A 339 -1.89 -9.88 -11.75
CA CYS A 339 -2.13 -9.67 -13.18
C CYS A 339 -1.39 -8.42 -13.70
N SER A 340 -1.42 -7.31 -12.95
CA SER A 340 -0.70 -6.09 -13.32
C SER A 340 0.82 -6.26 -13.34
N ALA A 341 1.34 -7.20 -12.56
CA ALA A 341 2.77 -7.49 -12.48
C ALA A 341 3.23 -8.59 -13.44
N GLY A 342 2.30 -9.23 -14.17
CA GLY A 342 2.62 -10.36 -15.06
C GLY A 342 3.00 -11.64 -14.32
N PHE A 343 2.59 -11.80 -13.05
CA PHE A 343 2.90 -12.97 -12.24
C PHE A 343 1.67 -13.82 -11.98
N CYS A 344 1.88 -15.13 -11.73
CA CYS A 344 0.84 -16.06 -11.28
C CYS A 344 -0.37 -16.20 -12.22
N LEU A 345 -0.26 -15.89 -13.51
CA LEU A 345 -1.39 -15.83 -14.45
C LEU A 345 -2.21 -17.14 -14.51
N LYS A 346 -1.55 -18.29 -14.53
CA LYS A 346 -2.21 -19.62 -14.50
C LYS A 346 -2.99 -19.86 -13.20
N GLN A 347 -2.51 -19.33 -12.08
CA GLN A 347 -3.24 -19.36 -10.80
C GLN A 347 -4.46 -18.42 -10.86
N ILE A 348 -4.33 -17.24 -11.50
CA ILE A 348 -5.44 -16.31 -11.74
C ILE A 348 -6.56 -17.00 -12.52
N GLU A 349 -6.23 -17.63 -13.64
CA GLU A 349 -7.22 -18.35 -14.46
C GLU A 349 -7.92 -19.45 -13.66
N THR A 350 -7.15 -20.27 -12.95
CA THR A 350 -7.69 -21.36 -12.11
C THR A 350 -8.61 -20.82 -11.02
N TRP A 351 -8.22 -19.73 -10.37
CA TRP A 351 -9.02 -19.07 -9.35
C TRP A 351 -10.29 -18.47 -9.93
N VAL A 352 -10.20 -17.71 -11.02
CA VAL A 352 -11.34 -17.08 -11.72
C VAL A 352 -12.36 -18.13 -12.13
N ASP A 353 -11.92 -19.25 -12.70
CA ASP A 353 -12.79 -20.36 -13.09
C ASP A 353 -13.52 -20.97 -11.88
N SER A 354 -12.80 -21.15 -10.77
CA SER A 354 -13.34 -21.74 -9.54
C SER A 354 -14.40 -20.84 -8.89
N ILE A 355 -14.10 -19.55 -8.72
CA ILE A 355 -15.09 -18.56 -8.26
C ILE A 355 -16.24 -18.44 -9.27
N GLY A 356 -15.94 -18.56 -10.57
CA GLY A 356 -16.92 -18.56 -11.65
C GLY A 356 -17.97 -19.66 -11.52
N ARG A 357 -17.56 -20.85 -11.07
CA ARG A 357 -18.41 -22.01 -10.74
C ARG A 357 -19.12 -21.91 -9.39
N GLY A 358 -18.82 -20.90 -8.58
CA GLY A 358 -19.38 -20.70 -7.25
C GLY A 358 -18.66 -21.46 -6.14
N GLU A 359 -17.40 -21.87 -6.39
CA GLU A 359 -16.55 -22.48 -5.36
C GLU A 359 -16.03 -21.40 -4.40
N VAL A 360 -15.80 -21.77 -3.14
CA VAL A 360 -15.22 -20.89 -2.13
C VAL A 360 -13.78 -21.35 -1.90
N ILE A 361 -12.85 -20.78 -2.65
CA ILE A 361 -11.41 -21.07 -2.57
C ILE A 361 -10.62 -19.79 -2.31
N ARG A 362 -9.62 -19.85 -1.42
CA ARG A 362 -8.73 -18.72 -1.17
C ARG A 362 -7.68 -18.65 -2.27
N TRP A 363 -7.29 -17.44 -2.64
CA TRP A 363 -6.15 -17.20 -3.54
C TRP A 363 -4.88 -17.93 -3.06
N ALA A 364 -4.59 -17.84 -1.76
CA ALA A 364 -3.40 -18.45 -1.15
C ALA A 364 -3.39 -20.00 -1.17
N ASP A 365 -4.51 -20.65 -1.50
CA ASP A 365 -4.64 -22.12 -1.52
C ASP A 365 -4.43 -22.71 -2.94
N ILE A 366 -4.20 -21.87 -3.95
CA ILE A 366 -3.93 -22.21 -5.37
C ILE A 366 -2.46 -21.91 -5.68
#